data_AF-A0A7I9V9J1-F1
#
_entry.id   AF-A0A7I9V9J1-F1
#
_cell.length_a   1.000
_cell.length_b   1.000
_cell.length_c   1.000
_cell.angle_alpha   90.00
_cell.angle_beta   90.00
_cell.angle_gamma   90.00
#
_symmetry.space_group_name_H-M   'P 1'
#
loop_
_entity.id
_entity.type
_entity.pdbx_description
1 polymer ?
#
loop_
_entity_poly.entity_id
_entity_poly.type
_entity_poly.pdbx_seq_one_letter_code
_entity_poly.pdbx_strand_id
1 'polypeptide(L)'
;MKAISISLSDEDNNGIPAESMFWVKQGVLNRAGVRSSDDEQLVLDILADTLVKPLPSTGTPTRDGLYEFRDQRSRVDKNTEALIRGVLEDPRWDSSDYSKRVVKDFLDVFSRIQRIVDALPEGVRFVRHIGLSGNNQIPRYFEALFMATHALVVEEDLELTDAPLAAEQLKGINLVIKMPGGGGEWTSREKVEVINGIRSRIEHAFKETRSDGVGDSVRVRYTDIEIRGMLSNRLVEDESYDVKQGLIRLDPGSSPKISKEAIKRYVKTATAISNSNPRSGGFIVLGVADSDKAAKTIWETVNPDYMPVKYQTLNLTGIDWELAELSLDIDGYWAQVTRTINGMSEVSQAYRKSLIKASSPVRFEGVTLVVIAAPPIAEAEAYGDDFYERSGETTEAVKAPRMKSFLAGFPG
;
A
#
# COMPACT_ATOMS: atom_id res chain seq x y z
N MET A 1 12.79 -1.03 -19.20
CA MET A 1 12.29 -0.15 -18.13
C MET A 1 11.85 1.14 -18.79
N LYS A 2 10.55 1.41 -18.94
CA LYS A 2 10.09 2.73 -19.38
C LYS A 2 10.32 3.69 -18.20
N ALA A 3 11.12 4.73 -18.40
CA ALA A 3 11.31 5.76 -17.39
C ALA A 3 9.94 6.39 -17.09
N ILE A 4 9.55 6.41 -15.81
CA ILE A 4 8.36 7.16 -15.38
C ILE A 4 8.69 8.63 -15.61
N SER A 5 7.99 9.28 -16.54
CA SER A 5 8.16 10.70 -16.85
C SER A 5 7.05 11.50 -16.18
N ILE A 6 7.38 12.67 -15.63
CA ILE A 6 6.39 13.62 -15.11
C ILE A 6 5.97 14.53 -16.28
N SER A 7 4.68 14.57 -16.62
CA SER A 7 4.16 15.40 -17.71
C SER A 7 3.90 16.83 -17.22
N LEU A 8 4.21 17.79 -18.08
CA LEU A 8 4.20 19.23 -17.78
C LEU A 8 3.01 19.97 -18.41
N SER A 9 2.21 19.28 -19.21
CA SER A 9 1.01 19.80 -19.87
C SER A 9 -0.04 18.70 -20.01
N ASP A 10 -1.32 19.08 -20.05
CA ASP A 10 -2.43 18.17 -20.39
C ASP A 10 -2.27 17.56 -21.81
N GLU A 11 -1.34 18.08 -22.61
CA GLU A 11 -1.07 17.65 -23.99
C GLU A 11 0.00 16.54 -24.08
N ASP A 12 0.82 16.32 -23.05
CA ASP A 12 1.85 15.28 -23.00
C ASP A 12 1.27 13.95 -22.45
N ASN A 13 0.70 13.16 -23.35
CA ASN A 13 -0.07 11.94 -23.05
C ASN A 13 0.76 10.73 -22.54
N ASN A 14 2.00 10.94 -22.10
CA ASN A 14 2.96 9.88 -21.74
C ASN A 14 3.62 10.04 -20.35
N GLY A 15 3.17 10.99 -19.51
CA GLY A 15 3.70 11.18 -18.16
C GLY A 15 2.64 11.36 -17.07
N ILE A 16 3.04 11.24 -15.80
CA ILE A 16 2.18 11.52 -14.64
C ILE A 16 2.02 13.04 -14.51
N PRO A 17 0.81 13.61 -14.56
CA PRO A 17 0.62 15.05 -14.39
C PRO A 17 1.09 15.51 -13.00
N ALA A 18 2.00 16.47 -12.94
CA ALA A 18 2.56 16.95 -11.67
C ALA A 18 1.48 17.43 -10.69
N GLU A 19 0.36 17.94 -11.20
CA GLU A 19 -0.81 18.42 -10.44
C GLU A 19 -1.55 17.29 -9.72
N SER A 20 -1.49 16.08 -10.27
CA SER A 20 -2.11 14.89 -9.69
C SER A 20 -1.28 14.30 -8.55
N MET A 21 0.01 14.65 -8.46
CA MET A 21 0.89 14.19 -7.39
C MET A 21 0.45 14.75 -6.04
N PHE A 22 0.45 13.88 -5.03
CA PHE A 22 0.03 14.24 -3.66
C PHE A 22 0.71 15.52 -3.16
N TRP A 23 2.03 15.65 -3.37
CA TRP A 23 2.82 16.80 -2.93
C TRP A 23 2.28 18.13 -3.46
N VAL A 24 1.93 18.17 -4.74
CA VAL A 24 1.44 19.38 -5.43
C VAL A 24 -0.03 19.61 -5.11
N LYS A 25 -0.85 18.55 -5.16
CA LYS A 25 -2.28 18.60 -4.83
C LYS A 25 -2.50 19.18 -3.43
N GLN A 26 -1.67 18.80 -2.46
CA GLN A 26 -1.77 19.23 -1.07
C GLN A 26 -1.00 20.51 -0.74
N GLY A 27 -0.25 21.04 -1.71
CA GLY A 27 0.56 22.25 -1.55
C GLY A 27 1.78 22.06 -0.65
N VAL A 28 2.26 20.82 -0.51
CA VAL A 28 3.52 20.50 0.19
C VAL A 28 4.70 20.98 -0.64
N LEU A 29 4.70 20.65 -1.93
CA LEU A 29 5.66 21.11 -2.93
C LEU A 29 4.91 21.83 -4.06
N ASN A 30 5.63 22.60 -4.87
CA ASN A 30 5.10 23.16 -6.11
C ASN A 30 5.66 22.36 -7.30
N ARG A 31 5.15 22.62 -8.51
CA ARG A 31 5.58 21.92 -9.73
C ARG A 31 7.09 22.09 -10.00
N ALA A 32 7.63 23.27 -9.72
CA ALA A 32 9.04 23.56 -9.94
C ALA A 32 9.92 22.73 -8.98
N GLY A 33 9.51 22.57 -7.72
CA GLY A 33 10.20 21.78 -6.72
C GLY A 33 10.22 20.30 -7.04
N VAL A 34 9.08 19.73 -7.43
CA VAL A 34 9.04 18.32 -7.90
C VAL A 34 9.96 18.12 -9.11
N ARG A 35 10.01 19.09 -10.02
CA ARG A 35 10.93 19.05 -11.18
C ARG A 35 12.41 19.12 -10.77
N SER A 36 12.73 19.76 -9.65
CA SER A 36 14.09 19.84 -9.10
C SER A 36 14.41 18.75 -8.09
N SER A 37 13.65 17.65 -8.07
CA SER A 37 13.82 16.53 -7.12
C SER A 37 13.64 16.92 -5.65
N ASP A 38 12.91 18.00 -5.35
CA ASP A 38 12.60 18.36 -3.95
C ASP A 38 11.75 17.28 -3.27
N ASP A 39 10.99 16.50 -4.03
CA ASP A 39 10.22 15.35 -3.54
C ASP A 39 11.11 14.17 -3.17
N GLU A 40 12.13 13.85 -3.98
CA GLU A 40 13.16 12.86 -3.64
C GLU A 40 13.93 13.29 -2.38
N GLN A 41 14.27 14.58 -2.29
CA GLN A 41 14.92 15.14 -1.11
C GLN A 41 14.02 15.09 0.13
N LEU A 42 12.72 15.36 0.00
CA LEU A 42 11.75 15.22 1.10
C LEU A 42 11.65 13.77 1.58
N VAL A 43 11.61 12.80 0.65
CA VAL A 43 11.60 11.38 0.99
C VAL A 43 12.90 10.99 1.71
N LEU A 44 14.06 11.48 1.26
CA LEU A 44 15.33 11.29 1.94
C LEU A 44 15.31 11.83 3.37
N ASP A 45 14.83 13.06 3.57
CA ASP A 45 14.76 13.68 4.90
C ASP A 45 13.86 12.87 5.83
N ILE A 46 12.71 12.40 5.35
CA ILE A 46 11.80 11.53 6.11
C ILE A 46 12.48 10.20 6.47
N LEU A 47 13.12 9.53 5.50
CA LEU A 47 13.80 8.26 5.74
C LEU A 47 14.98 8.42 6.72
N ALA A 48 15.69 9.54 6.67
CA ALA A 48 16.72 9.85 7.64
C ALA A 48 16.14 9.92 9.07
N ASP A 49 14.99 10.59 9.24
CA ASP A 49 14.34 10.75 10.54
C ASP A 49 13.67 9.48 11.07
N THR A 50 13.26 8.56 10.20
CA THR A 50 12.76 7.24 10.62
C THR A 50 13.90 6.32 11.04
N LEU A 51 15.03 6.32 10.31
CA LEU A 51 16.11 5.35 10.50
C LEU A 51 17.17 5.80 11.52
N VAL A 52 17.50 7.08 11.59
CA VAL A 52 18.59 7.61 12.41
C VAL A 52 18.04 8.11 13.75
N LYS A 53 18.49 7.51 14.86
CA LYS A 53 18.09 7.88 16.22
C LYS A 53 19.32 8.15 17.11
N PRO A 54 19.34 9.22 17.93
CA PRO A 54 18.36 10.31 18.01
C PRO A 54 18.23 11.08 16.69
N LEU A 55 17.11 11.82 16.50
CA LEU A 55 16.80 12.49 15.25
C LEU A 55 17.96 13.39 14.78
N PRO A 56 18.42 13.27 13.52
CA PRO A 56 19.45 14.14 12.98
C PRO A 56 18.87 15.53 12.64
N SER A 57 19.75 16.53 12.51
CA SER A 57 19.34 17.81 11.90
C SER A 57 19.05 17.64 10.41
N THR A 58 18.09 18.39 9.86
CA THR A 58 17.88 18.45 8.39
C THR A 58 18.65 19.63 7.81
N GLY A 59 19.56 19.34 6.89
CA GLY A 59 20.36 20.31 6.15
C GLY A 59 21.26 19.64 5.11
N THR A 60 21.88 20.46 4.25
CA THR A 60 22.84 19.98 3.23
C THR A 60 23.92 19.07 3.81
N PRO A 61 24.57 19.40 4.96
CA PRO A 61 25.57 18.51 5.53
C PRO A 61 25.02 17.10 5.79
N THR A 62 23.88 16.98 6.47
CA THR A 62 23.28 15.68 6.80
C THR A 62 22.97 14.86 5.54
N ARG A 63 22.43 15.52 4.50
CA ARG A 63 22.12 14.88 3.22
C ARG A 63 23.39 14.41 2.50
N ASP A 64 24.41 15.24 2.46
CA ASP A 64 25.73 14.87 1.91
C ASP A 64 26.29 13.67 2.69
N GLY A 65 26.16 13.64 4.02
CA GLY A 65 26.57 12.50 4.85
C GLY A 65 25.84 11.19 4.54
N LEU A 66 24.57 11.25 4.11
CA LEU A 66 23.77 10.08 3.73
C LEU A 66 24.20 9.52 2.36
N TYR A 67 24.62 10.38 1.41
CA TYR A 67 25.05 9.95 0.06
C TYR A 67 26.56 9.71 -0.07
N GLU A 68 27.38 10.60 0.49
CA GLU A 68 28.84 10.63 0.40
C GLU A 68 29.53 9.84 1.51
N PHE A 69 28.85 8.82 2.06
CA PHE A 69 29.30 7.99 3.18
C PHE A 69 30.74 7.43 3.07
N ARG A 70 31.30 7.38 1.84
CA ARG A 70 32.66 6.88 1.55
C ARG A 70 33.72 7.96 1.36
N ASP A 71 33.36 9.24 1.41
CA ASP A 71 34.30 10.35 1.20
C ASP A 71 34.58 11.09 2.51
N GLN A 72 35.86 11.30 2.86
CA GLN A 72 36.32 11.85 4.15
C GLN A 72 36.04 13.36 4.31
N ARG A 73 35.13 13.93 3.52
CA ARG A 73 34.87 15.38 3.41
C ARG A 73 33.51 15.80 3.94
N SER A 74 32.78 14.90 4.62
CA SER A 74 31.50 15.26 5.22
C SER A 74 31.65 16.43 6.19
N ARG A 75 30.84 17.47 5.97
CA ARG A 75 30.75 18.66 6.84
C ARG A 75 29.80 18.45 8.03
N VAL A 76 29.31 17.23 8.21
CA VAL A 76 28.43 16.81 9.32
C VAL A 76 29.21 16.77 10.63
N ASP A 77 28.54 17.04 11.75
CA ASP A 77 29.17 16.86 13.05
C ASP A 77 29.46 15.36 13.32
N LYS A 78 30.54 15.07 14.04
CA LYS A 78 31.01 13.69 14.24
C LYS A 78 29.98 12.77 14.90
N ASN A 79 29.07 13.31 15.72
CA ASN A 79 28.07 12.49 16.38
C ASN A 79 27.01 12.06 15.38
N THR A 80 26.48 12.98 14.57
CA THR A 80 25.54 12.68 13.50
C THR A 80 26.16 11.76 12.44
N GLU A 81 27.43 11.95 12.09
CA GLU A 81 28.15 11.04 11.18
C GLU A 81 28.19 9.60 11.72
N ALA A 82 28.48 9.42 13.01
CA ALA A 82 28.51 8.11 13.65
C ALA A 82 27.12 7.44 13.67
N LEU A 83 26.05 8.21 13.87
CA LEU A 83 24.67 7.70 13.83
C LEU A 83 24.28 7.26 12.42
N ILE A 84 24.56 8.08 11.40
CA ILE A 84 24.34 7.74 10.00
C ILE A 84 25.12 6.47 9.63
N ARG A 85 26.39 6.39 10.04
CA ARG A 85 27.24 5.21 9.84
C ARG A 85 26.62 3.96 10.44
N GLY A 86 26.13 4.02 11.67
CA GLY A 86 25.48 2.90 12.32
C GLY A 86 24.26 2.38 11.57
N VAL A 87 23.49 3.28 10.94
CA VAL A 87 22.35 2.89 10.09
C VAL A 87 22.82 2.27 8.77
N LEU A 88 23.78 2.87 8.08
CA LEU A 88 24.22 2.41 6.75
C LEU A 88 25.04 1.12 6.79
N GLU A 89 25.75 0.87 7.88
CA GLU A 89 26.52 -0.37 8.11
C GLU A 89 25.69 -1.46 8.80
N ASP A 90 24.38 -1.25 9.00
CA ASP A 90 23.53 -2.24 9.65
C ASP A 90 23.43 -3.53 8.80
N PRO A 91 23.87 -4.69 9.32
CA PRO A 91 23.89 -5.94 8.56
C PRO A 91 22.49 -6.43 8.17
N ARG A 92 21.42 -5.87 8.75
CA ARG A 92 20.04 -6.18 8.34
C ARG A 92 19.77 -5.75 6.90
N TRP A 93 20.48 -4.75 6.36
CA TRP A 93 20.33 -4.32 4.96
C TRP A 93 20.71 -5.40 3.95
N ASP A 94 21.59 -6.35 4.32
CA ASP A 94 21.94 -7.49 3.47
C ASP A 94 20.78 -8.48 3.30
N SER A 95 19.75 -8.39 4.16
CA SER A 95 18.50 -9.13 4.02
C SER A 95 17.50 -8.35 3.17
N SER A 96 16.95 -8.98 2.14
CA SER A 96 15.85 -8.41 1.34
C SER A 96 14.61 -8.06 2.17
N ASP A 97 14.48 -8.62 3.37
CA ASP A 97 13.29 -8.43 4.20
C ASP A 97 13.35 -7.14 4.99
N TYR A 98 14.54 -6.64 5.34
CA TYR A 98 14.65 -5.39 6.10
C TYR A 98 14.30 -4.18 5.26
N SER A 99 14.83 -4.08 4.05
CA SER A 99 14.48 -3.00 3.11
C SER A 99 12.99 -3.02 2.76
N LYS A 100 12.41 -4.20 2.52
CA LYS A 100 10.96 -4.37 2.31
C LYS A 100 10.15 -3.89 3.50
N ARG A 101 10.58 -4.18 4.73
CA ARG A 101 9.91 -3.69 5.96
C ARG A 101 9.96 -2.16 6.05
N VAL A 102 11.12 -1.54 5.82
CA VAL A 102 11.26 -0.08 5.85
C VAL A 102 10.35 0.58 4.81
N VAL A 103 10.30 0.03 3.59
CA VAL A 103 9.38 0.52 2.54
C VAL A 103 7.93 0.33 2.96
N LYS A 104 7.57 -0.84 3.51
CA LYS A 104 6.21 -1.10 3.99
C LYS A 104 5.80 -0.11 5.08
N ASP A 105 6.65 0.09 6.09
CA ASP A 105 6.39 1.01 7.20
C ASP A 105 6.21 2.44 6.68
N PHE A 106 7.03 2.88 5.71
CA PHE A 106 6.87 4.18 5.06
C PHE A 106 5.52 4.31 4.35
N LEU A 107 5.14 3.32 3.54
CA LEU A 107 3.88 3.30 2.81
C LEU A 107 2.67 3.21 3.75
N ASP A 108 2.80 2.46 4.86
CA ASP A 108 1.78 2.34 5.89
C ASP A 108 1.53 3.69 6.56
N VAL A 109 2.59 4.42 6.93
CA VAL A 109 2.46 5.77 7.49
C VAL A 109 1.87 6.73 6.48
N PHE A 110 2.36 6.71 5.23
CA PHE A 110 1.85 7.58 4.18
C PHE A 110 0.36 7.35 3.89
N SER A 111 -0.11 6.10 3.92
CA SER A 111 -1.53 5.79 3.71
C SER A 111 -2.42 6.34 4.82
N ARG A 112 -1.97 6.33 6.09
CA ARG A 112 -2.71 6.97 7.19
C ARG A 112 -2.77 8.49 6.99
N ILE A 113 -1.68 9.11 6.55
CA ILE A 113 -1.68 10.55 6.23
C ILE A 113 -2.63 10.85 5.08
N GLN A 114 -2.67 10.01 4.04
CA GLN A 114 -3.66 10.16 2.95
C GLN A 114 -5.08 10.10 3.50
N ARG A 115 -5.42 9.12 4.35
CA ARG A 115 -6.73 9.04 5.00
C ARG A 115 -7.08 10.29 5.81
N ILE A 116 -6.12 10.85 6.55
CA ILE A 116 -6.31 12.12 7.29
C ILE A 116 -6.56 13.28 6.33
N VAL A 117 -5.80 13.36 5.24
CA VAL A 117 -5.91 14.42 4.23
C VAL A 117 -7.19 14.31 3.40
N ASP A 118 -7.65 13.10 3.12
CA ASP A 118 -8.90 12.84 2.40
C ASP A 118 -10.13 13.15 3.27
N ALA A 119 -9.98 13.16 4.60
CA ALA A 119 -11.00 13.59 5.56
C ALA A 119 -11.08 15.12 5.76
N LEU A 120 -10.26 15.90 5.05
CA LEU A 120 -10.34 17.37 5.09
C LEU A 120 -11.63 17.87 4.41
N PRO A 121 -12.09 19.09 4.74
CA PRO A 121 -13.22 19.68 4.04
C PRO A 121 -12.98 19.75 2.53
N GLU A 122 -14.04 19.55 1.74
CA GLU A 122 -13.95 19.49 0.29
C GLU A 122 -13.25 20.74 -0.30
N GLY A 123 -12.31 20.51 -1.21
CA GLY A 123 -11.53 21.57 -1.86
C GLY A 123 -10.44 22.21 -0.99
N VAL A 124 -10.34 21.85 0.30
CA VAL A 124 -9.28 22.36 1.19
C VAL A 124 -8.02 21.52 1.04
N ARG A 125 -6.90 22.19 0.73
CA ARG A 125 -5.57 21.58 0.67
C ARG A 125 -4.91 21.56 2.05
N PHE A 126 -4.07 20.55 2.31
CA PHE A 126 -3.30 20.43 3.55
C PHE A 126 -2.64 21.75 3.99
N VAL A 127 -1.90 22.42 3.11
CA VAL A 127 -1.21 23.70 3.41
C VAL A 127 -2.16 24.77 3.98
N ARG A 128 -3.38 24.85 3.45
CA ARG A 128 -4.38 25.82 3.92
C ARG A 128 -5.03 25.37 5.21
N HIS A 129 -5.28 24.07 5.34
CA HIS A 129 -5.90 23.48 6.52
C HIS A 129 -5.08 23.70 7.79
N ILE A 130 -3.74 23.55 7.71
CA ILE A 130 -2.85 23.78 8.85
C ILE A 130 -2.63 25.27 9.19
N GLY A 131 -3.33 26.18 8.49
CA GLY A 131 -3.34 27.61 8.75
C GLY A 131 -2.26 28.41 8.02
N LEU A 132 -1.54 27.81 7.05
CA LEU A 132 -0.56 28.54 6.25
C LEU A 132 -1.21 29.23 5.07
N SER A 133 -0.66 30.39 4.72
CA SER A 133 -1.09 31.17 3.56
C SER A 133 0.11 31.56 2.71
N GLY A 134 -0.07 31.54 1.38
CA GLY A 134 0.98 31.84 0.40
C GLY A 134 1.22 30.71 -0.61
N ASN A 135 2.26 30.89 -1.42
CA ASN A 135 2.71 29.94 -2.45
C ASN A 135 4.03 29.23 -2.07
N ASN A 136 4.51 29.45 -0.84
CA ASN A 136 5.73 28.83 -0.35
C ASN A 136 5.50 27.33 -0.14
N GLN A 137 6.49 26.52 -0.51
CA GLN A 137 6.51 25.09 -0.23
C GLN A 137 6.65 24.86 1.27
N ILE A 138 6.09 23.76 1.77
CA ILE A 138 6.04 23.43 3.20
C ILE A 138 6.57 22.02 3.51
N PRO A 139 7.69 21.55 2.91
CA PRO A 139 8.16 20.16 3.05
C PRO A 139 8.36 19.75 4.51
N ARG A 140 8.93 20.63 5.34
CA ARG A 140 9.16 20.38 6.78
C ARG A 140 7.86 20.13 7.55
N TYR A 141 6.77 20.79 7.20
CA TYR A 141 5.49 20.59 7.87
C TYR A 141 4.92 19.20 7.56
N PHE A 142 5.13 18.73 6.34
CA PHE A 142 4.79 17.37 5.97
C PHE A 142 5.71 16.36 6.64
N GLU A 143 7.04 16.58 6.64
CA GLU A 143 8.04 15.75 7.34
C GLU A 143 7.67 15.59 8.82
N ALA A 144 7.29 16.68 9.51
CA ALA A 144 6.86 16.64 10.90
C ALA A 144 5.58 15.81 11.10
N LEU A 145 4.56 15.99 10.25
CA LEU A 145 3.33 15.21 10.31
C LEU A 145 3.61 13.72 10.07
N PHE A 146 4.49 13.43 9.12
CA PHE A 146 4.92 12.08 8.82
C PHE A 146 5.57 11.43 10.03
N MET A 147 6.55 12.10 10.64
CA MET A 147 7.24 11.58 11.81
C MET A 147 6.32 11.43 13.04
N ALA A 148 5.34 12.32 13.22
CA ALA A 148 4.34 12.18 14.27
C ALA A 148 3.44 10.95 14.04
N THR A 149 3.04 10.70 12.79
CA THR A 149 2.23 9.54 12.41
C THR A 149 3.06 8.25 12.48
N HIS A 150 4.34 8.29 12.10
CA HIS A 150 5.28 7.19 12.23
C HIS A 150 5.47 6.76 13.69
N ALA A 151 5.60 7.71 14.63
CA ALA A 151 5.67 7.39 16.05
C ALA A 151 4.42 6.62 16.51
N LEU A 152 3.22 7.09 16.16
CA LEU A 152 1.97 6.43 16.53
C LEU A 152 1.80 5.05 15.87
N VAL A 153 2.10 4.92 14.58
CA VAL A 153 1.82 3.70 13.81
C VAL A 153 2.92 2.64 13.96
N VAL A 154 4.19 3.04 13.87
CA VAL A 154 5.32 2.11 13.79
C VAL A 154 5.99 1.90 15.14
N GLU A 155 6.18 2.97 15.92
CA GLU A 155 6.86 2.90 17.21
C GLU A 155 5.90 2.46 18.35
N GLU A 156 4.62 2.84 18.25
CA GLU A 156 3.59 2.57 19.27
C GLU A 156 2.52 1.56 18.85
N ASP A 157 2.57 1.06 17.61
CA ASP A 157 1.66 0.03 17.06
C ASP A 157 0.17 0.41 17.13
N LEU A 158 -0.15 1.71 17.00
CA LEU A 158 -1.52 2.23 17.00
C LEU A 158 -2.10 2.32 15.58
N GLU A 159 -3.40 2.08 15.45
CA GLU A 159 -4.13 2.20 14.19
C GLU A 159 -4.95 3.50 14.15
N LEU A 160 -4.98 4.15 12.98
CA LEU A 160 -5.84 5.31 12.74
C LEU A 160 -7.30 4.85 12.64
N THR A 161 -8.08 5.15 13.68
CA THR A 161 -9.50 4.77 13.76
C THR A 161 -10.46 5.92 13.45
N ASP A 162 -10.01 7.18 13.56
CA ASP A 162 -10.85 8.36 13.34
C ASP A 162 -10.10 9.43 12.52
N ALA A 163 -10.01 9.20 11.21
CA ALA A 163 -9.37 10.14 10.30
C ALA A 163 -10.01 11.56 10.31
N PRO A 164 -11.35 11.71 10.38
CA PRO A 164 -11.98 13.03 10.56
C PRO A 164 -11.53 13.76 11.83
N LEU A 165 -11.41 13.07 12.97
CA LEU A 165 -10.89 13.69 14.20
C LEU A 165 -9.44 14.14 14.04
N ALA A 166 -8.56 13.30 13.48
CA ALA A 166 -7.18 13.69 13.20
C ALA A 166 -7.11 14.92 12.28
N ALA A 167 -7.92 14.94 11.23
CA ALA A 167 -8.05 16.06 10.32
C ALA A 167 -8.48 17.33 11.07
N GLU A 168 -9.51 17.26 11.90
CA GLU A 168 -9.96 18.39 12.72
C GLU A 168 -8.86 18.91 13.66
N GLN A 169 -8.13 18.02 14.33
CA GLN A 169 -7.06 18.38 15.26
C GLN A 169 -5.85 19.07 14.59
N LEU A 170 -5.66 18.85 13.29
CA LEU A 170 -4.64 19.54 12.48
C LEU A 170 -5.08 20.94 12.04
N LYS A 171 -6.36 21.28 12.14
CA LYS A 171 -6.89 22.55 11.64
C LYS A 171 -6.24 23.73 12.37
N GLY A 172 -5.57 24.59 11.62
CA GLY A 172 -4.93 25.78 12.15
C GLY A 172 -3.85 25.49 13.20
N ILE A 173 -3.24 24.30 13.17
CA ILE A 173 -2.19 23.89 14.12
C ILE A 173 -1.02 24.88 14.20
N ASN A 174 -0.82 25.70 13.16
CA ASN A 174 0.04 26.88 13.12
C ASN A 174 1.42 26.64 13.78
N LEU A 175 2.14 25.62 13.28
CA LEU A 175 3.48 25.23 13.72
C LEU A 175 4.56 26.29 13.38
N VAL A 176 4.16 27.43 12.81
CA VAL A 176 5.01 28.51 12.29
C VAL A 176 5.98 29.06 13.34
N ILE A 177 5.61 29.05 14.61
CA ILE A 177 6.43 29.62 15.68
C ILE A 177 7.72 28.82 15.92
N LYS A 178 7.73 27.51 15.58
CA LYS A 178 8.87 26.61 15.84
C LYS A 178 9.52 26.05 14.58
N MET A 179 8.93 26.29 13.41
CA MET A 179 9.51 25.88 12.14
C MET A 179 10.53 26.92 11.68
N PRO A 180 11.81 26.56 11.50
CA PRO A 180 12.79 27.49 10.98
C PRO A 180 12.39 27.94 9.57
N GLY A 181 12.58 29.22 9.26
CA GLY A 181 12.38 29.74 7.91
C GLY A 181 13.13 28.90 6.86
N GLY A 182 12.54 28.72 5.69
CA GLY A 182 13.08 27.90 4.61
C GLY A 182 14.45 28.39 4.16
N GLY A 183 15.52 27.77 4.68
CA GLY A 183 16.90 28.12 4.37
C GLY A 183 17.92 27.81 5.48
N GLY A 184 17.49 27.75 6.75
CA GLY A 184 18.37 27.37 7.87
C GLY A 184 18.26 25.88 8.22
N GLU A 185 19.26 25.32 8.91
CA GLU A 185 19.18 23.95 9.44
C GLU A 185 17.98 23.79 10.38
N TRP A 186 17.29 22.65 10.30
CA TRP A 186 16.25 22.30 11.27
C TRP A 186 16.87 21.38 12.31
N THR A 187 17.07 21.91 13.52
CA THR A 187 17.86 21.21 14.54
C THR A 187 17.09 20.02 15.11
N SER A 188 17.81 19.01 15.60
CA SER A 188 17.23 17.84 16.27
C SER A 188 16.25 18.21 17.39
N ARG A 189 16.57 19.24 18.18
CA ARG A 189 15.73 19.69 19.29
C ARG A 189 14.40 20.28 18.79
N GLU A 190 14.46 21.17 17.81
CA GLU A 190 13.26 21.79 17.23
C GLU A 190 12.38 20.75 16.55
N LYS A 191 12.98 19.78 15.85
CA LYS A 191 12.28 18.64 15.26
C LYS A 191 11.47 17.87 16.29
N VAL A 192 12.13 17.40 17.36
CA VAL A 192 11.46 16.63 18.43
C VAL A 192 10.29 17.41 19.01
N GLU A 193 10.47 18.71 19.26
CA GLU A 193 9.42 19.55 19.84
C GLU A 193 8.21 19.73 18.91
N VAL A 194 8.44 19.93 17.61
CA VAL A 194 7.37 20.04 16.61
C VAL A 194 6.66 18.70 16.42
N ILE A 195 7.41 17.61 16.25
CA ILE A 195 6.88 16.26 16.05
C ILE A 195 6.00 15.85 17.24
N ASN A 196 6.48 16.03 18.47
CA ASN A 196 5.71 15.73 19.68
C ASN A 196 4.46 16.60 19.80
N GLY A 197 4.53 17.87 19.37
CA GLY A 197 3.38 18.78 19.35
C GLY A 197 2.29 18.38 18.36
N ILE A 198 2.65 17.78 17.22
CA ILE A 198 1.68 17.20 16.27
C ILE A 198 1.14 15.89 16.82
N ARG A 199 2.03 14.99 17.27
CA ARG A 199 1.70 13.67 17.79
C ARG A 199 0.63 13.78 18.89
N SER A 200 0.86 14.61 19.90
CA SER A 200 -0.07 14.76 21.04
C SER A 200 -1.44 15.34 20.64
N ARG A 201 -1.55 16.03 19.50
CA ARG A 201 -2.84 16.53 19.01
C ARG A 201 -3.63 15.45 18.30
N ILE A 202 -2.96 14.61 17.51
CA ILE A 202 -3.63 13.62 16.68
C ILE A 202 -3.79 12.26 17.38
N GLU A 203 -3.07 11.99 18.48
CA GLU A 203 -3.05 10.68 19.14
C GLU A 203 -4.44 10.13 19.52
N HIS A 204 -5.41 11.00 19.85
CA HIS A 204 -6.77 10.58 20.18
C HIS A 204 -7.57 9.98 19.00
N ALA A 205 -7.13 10.20 17.76
CA ALA A 205 -7.67 9.55 16.58
C ALA A 205 -7.13 8.13 16.37
N PHE A 206 -6.10 7.74 17.13
CA PHE A 206 -5.45 6.45 17.05
C PHE A 206 -5.82 5.59 18.26
N LYS A 207 -5.89 4.28 18.05
CA LYS A 207 -6.19 3.30 19.11
C LYS A 207 -5.26 2.11 18.99
N GLU A 208 -5.08 1.39 20.09
CA GLU A 208 -4.36 0.13 20.08
C GLU A 208 -4.95 -0.81 19.02
N THR A 209 -4.07 -1.38 18.21
CA THR A 209 -4.43 -2.45 17.29
C THR A 209 -4.88 -3.63 18.15
N ARG A 210 -6.19 -3.90 18.25
CA ARG A 210 -6.76 -4.94 19.10
C ARG A 210 -6.04 -6.27 18.89
N SER A 211 -5.14 -6.63 19.81
CA SER A 211 -4.51 -7.94 19.89
C SER A 211 -5.45 -8.88 20.65
N ASP A 212 -6.55 -9.25 20.02
CA ASP A 212 -7.51 -10.21 20.57
C ASP A 212 -6.94 -11.64 20.40
N GLY A 213 -5.80 -11.93 21.02
CA GLY A 213 -5.37 -13.27 21.42
C GLY A 213 -5.27 -14.39 20.36
N VAL A 214 -5.20 -14.08 19.06
CA VAL A 214 -4.92 -15.06 18.00
C VAL A 214 -3.82 -14.50 17.09
N GLY A 215 -2.83 -15.35 16.80
CA GLY A 215 -1.51 -14.99 16.32
C GLY A 215 -1.42 -14.02 15.13
N ASP A 216 -0.33 -13.25 15.15
CA ASP A 216 0.04 -12.15 14.27
C ASP A 216 -0.97 -11.00 14.23
N SER A 217 -0.54 -9.89 14.83
CA SER A 217 -1.08 -8.54 14.69
C SER A 217 -1.86 -8.36 13.39
N VAL A 218 -3.04 -7.73 13.47
CA VAL A 218 -3.70 -7.07 12.34
C VAL A 218 -2.85 -5.86 11.89
N ARG A 219 -1.58 -6.08 11.60
CA ARG A 219 -0.86 -5.24 10.66
C ARG A 219 -1.62 -5.41 9.37
N VAL A 220 -2.24 -4.32 8.94
CA VAL A 220 -2.81 -4.19 7.60
C VAL A 220 -1.78 -4.80 6.63
N ARG A 221 -2.14 -5.95 6.06
CA ARG A 221 -1.22 -6.72 5.22
C ARG A 221 -0.86 -5.95 3.96
N TYR A 222 -1.85 -5.24 3.44
CA TYR A 222 -1.76 -4.41 2.25
C TYR A 222 -2.20 -2.99 2.56
N THR A 223 -1.29 -2.04 2.41
CA THR A 223 -1.58 -0.62 2.55
C THR A 223 -2.56 -0.15 1.47
N ASP A 224 -3.30 0.94 1.71
CA ASP A 224 -4.14 1.54 0.66
C ASP A 224 -3.34 1.84 -0.61
N ILE A 225 -2.07 2.21 -0.50
CA ILE A 225 -1.19 2.50 -1.65
C ILE A 225 -0.90 1.22 -2.45
N GLU A 226 -0.63 0.11 -1.77
CA GLU A 226 -0.44 -1.18 -2.42
C GLU A 226 -1.72 -1.61 -3.13
N ILE A 227 -2.89 -1.46 -2.50
CA ILE A 227 -4.19 -1.72 -3.15
C ILE A 227 -4.41 -0.78 -4.34
N ARG A 228 -4.13 0.52 -4.22
CA ARG A 228 -4.20 1.47 -5.35
C ARG A 228 -3.28 1.03 -6.48
N GLY A 229 -2.06 0.58 -6.17
CA GLY A 229 -1.11 0.04 -7.15
C GLY A 229 -1.65 -1.21 -7.85
N MET A 230 -2.22 -2.14 -7.08
CA MET A 230 -2.86 -3.34 -7.60
C MET A 230 -4.01 -3.01 -8.56
N LEU A 231 -4.87 -2.04 -8.20
CA LEU A 231 -6.03 -1.65 -8.99
C LEU A 231 -5.70 -0.73 -10.17
N SER A 232 -4.60 0.04 -10.11
CA SER A 232 -4.22 1.00 -11.16
C SER A 232 -3.52 0.35 -12.35
N ASN A 233 -3.02 -0.89 -12.21
CA ASN A 233 -2.28 -1.60 -13.26
C ASN A 233 -3.17 -2.10 -14.43
N ARG A 234 -4.41 -1.59 -14.55
CA ARG A 234 -5.45 -2.06 -15.47
C ARG A 234 -5.33 -1.50 -16.90
N LEU A 235 -4.38 -0.60 -17.20
CA LEU A 235 -4.24 -0.08 -18.57
C LEU A 235 -3.76 -1.15 -19.56
N VAL A 236 -3.19 -2.25 -19.07
CA VAL A 236 -2.88 -3.46 -19.84
C VAL A 236 -3.19 -4.65 -18.94
N GLU A 237 -4.08 -5.53 -19.36
CA GLU A 237 -4.34 -6.79 -18.65
C GLU A 237 -3.06 -7.64 -18.68
N ASP A 238 -2.41 -7.77 -17.52
CA ASP A 238 -1.11 -8.43 -17.36
C ASP A 238 -1.29 -9.83 -16.75
N GLU A 239 -0.32 -10.70 -17.02
CA GLU A 239 -0.26 -12.09 -16.55
C GLU A 239 -0.19 -12.19 -15.02
N SER A 240 0.10 -11.11 -14.30
CA SER A 240 0.24 -11.08 -12.83
C SER A 240 -1.02 -10.64 -12.07
N TYR A 241 -2.10 -10.26 -12.76
CA TYR A 241 -3.28 -9.65 -12.14
C TYR A 241 -4.60 -10.25 -12.64
N ASP A 242 -5.57 -10.37 -11.74
CA ASP A 242 -6.94 -10.71 -12.07
C ASP A 242 -7.94 -10.05 -11.10
N VAL A 243 -9.13 -9.70 -11.58
CA VAL A 243 -10.24 -9.19 -10.76
C VAL A 243 -11.41 -10.14 -10.80
N LYS A 244 -12.12 -10.24 -9.68
CA LYS A 244 -13.32 -11.06 -9.57
C LYS A 244 -14.36 -10.39 -8.70
N GLN A 245 -15.61 -10.59 -9.07
CA GLN A 245 -16.75 -10.01 -8.35
C GLN A 245 -16.86 -10.52 -6.91
N GLY A 246 -16.59 -11.81 -6.67
CA GLY A 246 -16.76 -12.44 -5.36
C GLY A 246 -16.78 -13.97 -5.41
N LEU A 247 -17.31 -14.60 -4.36
CA LEU A 247 -17.39 -16.05 -4.17
C LEU A 247 -18.81 -16.59 -3.99
N ILE A 248 -19.82 -15.74 -3.78
CA ILE A 248 -21.20 -16.22 -3.67
C ILE A 248 -21.77 -16.58 -5.04
N ARG A 249 -22.44 -17.73 -5.08
CA ARG A 249 -23.30 -18.10 -6.20
C ARG A 249 -24.76 -17.78 -5.85
N LEU A 250 -25.40 -16.95 -6.66
CA LEU A 250 -26.80 -16.55 -6.51
C LEU A 250 -27.67 -17.48 -7.36
N ASP A 251 -27.85 -18.72 -6.91
CA ASP A 251 -28.78 -19.64 -7.56
C ASP A 251 -30.22 -19.37 -7.06
N PRO A 252 -31.20 -19.13 -7.96
CA PRO A 252 -32.58 -18.91 -7.57
C PRO A 252 -33.13 -20.07 -6.73
N GLY A 253 -33.62 -19.77 -5.53
CA GLY A 253 -34.27 -20.75 -4.63
C GLY A 253 -33.31 -21.57 -3.75
N SER A 254 -32.02 -21.29 -3.75
CA SER A 254 -31.04 -21.90 -2.83
C SER A 254 -30.55 -20.90 -1.79
N SER A 255 -30.15 -21.39 -0.61
CA SER A 255 -29.48 -20.53 0.36
C SER A 255 -28.12 -20.07 -0.17
N PRO A 256 -27.75 -18.78 0.00
CA PRO A 256 -26.45 -18.27 -0.41
C PRO A 256 -25.33 -19.08 0.23
N LYS A 257 -24.33 -19.47 -0.58
CA LYS A 257 -23.15 -20.20 -0.12
C LYS A 257 -21.91 -19.75 -0.88
N ILE A 258 -20.77 -19.77 -0.20
CA ILE A 258 -19.46 -19.61 -0.82
C ILE A 258 -19.24 -20.77 -1.80
N SER A 259 -19.03 -20.44 -3.08
CA SER A 259 -18.77 -21.42 -4.13
C SER A 259 -17.36 -21.98 -4.00
N LYS A 260 -17.28 -23.26 -3.59
CA LYS A 260 -16.01 -24.01 -3.58
C LYS A 260 -15.40 -24.11 -4.97
N GLU A 261 -16.25 -24.18 -6.00
CA GLU A 261 -15.83 -24.22 -7.40
C GLU A 261 -15.20 -22.90 -7.82
N ALA A 262 -15.71 -21.75 -7.35
CA ALA A 262 -15.08 -20.45 -7.58
C ALA A 262 -13.70 -20.39 -6.92
N ILE A 263 -13.59 -20.82 -5.66
CA ILE A 263 -12.29 -20.89 -4.95
C ILE A 263 -11.31 -21.77 -5.74
N LYS A 264 -11.72 -22.97 -6.18
CA LYS A 264 -10.88 -23.87 -6.98
C LYS A 264 -10.40 -23.21 -8.27
N ARG A 265 -11.29 -22.52 -9.00
CA ARG A 265 -10.92 -21.77 -10.20
C ARG A 265 -9.90 -20.67 -9.89
N TYR A 266 -10.09 -19.90 -8.81
CA TYR A 266 -9.19 -18.82 -8.46
C TYR A 266 -7.84 -19.33 -7.97
N VAL A 267 -7.80 -20.46 -7.25
CA VAL A 267 -6.52 -21.12 -6.90
C VAL A 267 -5.81 -21.61 -8.16
N LYS A 268 -6.53 -22.16 -9.14
CA LYS A 268 -5.95 -22.51 -10.46
C LYS A 268 -5.41 -21.29 -11.20
N THR A 269 -6.12 -20.17 -11.15
CA THR A 269 -5.60 -18.91 -11.71
C THR A 269 -4.36 -18.45 -10.95
N ALA A 270 -4.35 -18.54 -9.62
CA ALA A 270 -3.21 -18.17 -8.80
C ALA A 270 -1.97 -19.02 -9.13
N THR A 271 -2.12 -20.35 -9.27
CA THR A 271 -1.00 -21.22 -9.68
C THR A 271 -0.46 -20.83 -11.05
N ALA A 272 -1.35 -20.51 -12.01
CA ALA A 272 -0.95 -20.03 -13.33
C ALA A 272 -0.21 -18.69 -13.27
N ILE A 273 -0.67 -17.75 -12.43
CA ILE A 273 0.00 -16.47 -12.18
C ILE A 273 1.41 -16.70 -11.64
N SER A 274 1.57 -17.52 -10.60
CA SER A 274 2.88 -17.84 -10.02
C SER A 274 3.80 -18.52 -11.04
N ASN A 275 3.27 -19.41 -11.88
CA ASN A 275 4.03 -20.08 -12.93
C ASN A 275 4.50 -19.13 -14.04
N SER A 276 3.68 -18.15 -14.44
CA SER A 276 4.09 -17.09 -15.38
C SER A 276 5.05 -16.08 -14.75
N ASN A 277 4.93 -15.86 -13.43
CA ASN A 277 5.66 -14.84 -12.70
C ASN A 277 6.44 -15.42 -11.51
N PRO A 278 7.38 -16.37 -11.74
CA PRO A 278 7.97 -17.15 -10.64
C PRO A 278 8.73 -16.31 -9.62
N ARG A 279 9.25 -15.15 -10.02
CA ARG A 279 10.03 -14.26 -9.13
C ARG A 279 9.19 -13.26 -8.34
N SER A 280 8.08 -12.80 -8.91
CA SER A 280 7.27 -11.71 -8.36
C SER A 280 5.91 -12.17 -7.86
N GLY A 281 5.39 -13.29 -8.35
CA GLY A 281 4.02 -13.71 -8.12
C GLY A 281 3.02 -12.74 -8.73
N GLY A 282 1.86 -12.60 -8.08
CA GLY A 282 0.80 -11.69 -8.50
C GLY A 282 -0.41 -11.75 -7.58
N PHE A 283 -1.56 -11.27 -8.02
CA PHE A 283 -2.73 -11.13 -7.15
C PHE A 283 -4.05 -11.24 -7.92
N ILE A 284 -5.04 -11.83 -7.25
CA ILE A 284 -6.44 -11.85 -7.64
C ILE A 284 -7.21 -11.01 -6.61
N VAL A 285 -7.91 -9.97 -7.04
CA VAL A 285 -8.68 -9.09 -6.13
C VAL A 285 -10.17 -9.41 -6.26
N LEU A 286 -10.77 -9.86 -5.17
CA LEU A 286 -12.20 -10.11 -5.05
C LEU A 286 -12.94 -8.85 -4.57
N GLY A 287 -14.19 -8.69 -5.00
CA GLY A 287 -15.01 -7.52 -4.70
C GLY A 287 -14.91 -6.44 -5.78
N VAL A 288 -14.53 -6.81 -7.00
CA VAL A 288 -14.40 -5.91 -8.14
C VAL A 288 -15.17 -6.49 -9.31
N ALA A 289 -16.12 -5.74 -9.86
CA ALA A 289 -16.92 -6.21 -10.99
C ALA A 289 -16.22 -5.94 -12.33
N ASP A 290 -16.20 -6.98 -13.18
CA ASP A 290 -15.60 -6.94 -14.52
C ASP A 290 -16.31 -5.96 -15.47
N SER A 291 -17.58 -5.66 -15.20
CA SER A 291 -18.38 -4.71 -16.01
C SER A 291 -19.37 -3.90 -15.18
N ASP A 292 -19.75 -2.73 -15.70
CA ASP A 292 -20.83 -1.89 -15.12
C ASP A 292 -22.14 -2.67 -14.97
N LYS A 293 -22.44 -3.57 -15.92
CA LYS A 293 -23.65 -4.40 -15.88
C LYS A 293 -23.61 -5.36 -14.68
N ALA A 294 -22.48 -6.02 -14.43
CA ALA A 294 -22.32 -6.93 -13.30
C ALA A 294 -22.45 -6.18 -11.96
N ALA A 295 -21.80 -5.02 -11.84
CA ALA A 295 -21.93 -4.15 -10.67
C ALA A 295 -23.38 -3.73 -10.41
N LYS A 296 -24.08 -3.33 -11.47
CA LYS A 296 -25.49 -2.92 -11.42
C LYS A 296 -26.41 -4.07 -11.01
N THR A 297 -26.16 -5.30 -11.48
CA THR A 297 -26.95 -6.47 -11.08
C THR A 297 -26.84 -6.75 -9.58
N ILE A 298 -25.63 -6.67 -8.99
CA ILE A 298 -25.48 -6.84 -7.54
C ILE A 298 -26.30 -5.78 -6.79
N TRP A 299 -26.11 -4.53 -7.17
CA TRP A 299 -26.77 -3.40 -6.52
C TRP A 299 -28.30 -3.48 -6.62
N GLU A 300 -28.85 -3.63 -7.82
CA GLU A 300 -30.29 -3.52 -8.04
C GLU A 300 -31.05 -4.81 -7.72
N THR A 301 -30.39 -5.97 -7.80
CA THR A 301 -31.07 -7.27 -7.69
C THR A 301 -30.77 -8.01 -6.40
N VAL A 302 -29.58 -7.81 -5.82
CA VAL A 302 -29.12 -8.58 -4.66
C VAL A 302 -29.28 -7.77 -3.40
N ASN A 303 -28.61 -6.61 -3.33
CA ASN A 303 -28.68 -5.79 -2.13
C ASN A 303 -28.42 -4.29 -2.42
N PRO A 304 -29.49 -3.45 -2.45
CA PRO A 304 -29.40 -2.02 -2.73
C PRO A 304 -28.56 -1.21 -1.73
N ASP A 305 -28.36 -1.74 -0.51
CA ASP A 305 -27.59 -1.08 0.55
C ASP A 305 -26.08 -1.09 0.26
N TYR A 306 -25.63 -1.92 -0.68
CA TYR A 306 -24.22 -2.04 -1.08
C TYR A 306 -23.99 -1.50 -2.48
N MET A 307 -24.11 -0.17 -2.63
CA MET A 307 -23.85 0.51 -3.88
C MET A 307 -22.36 0.37 -4.27
N PRO A 308 -22.05 -0.11 -5.49
CA PRO A 308 -20.67 -0.21 -5.96
C PRO A 308 -19.98 1.15 -5.95
N VAL A 309 -18.77 1.18 -5.40
CA VAL A 309 -17.93 2.38 -5.37
C VAL A 309 -17.18 2.49 -6.71
N LYS A 310 -17.34 3.62 -7.40
CA LYS A 310 -16.56 3.92 -8.60
C LYS A 310 -15.13 4.26 -8.21
N TYR A 311 -14.17 3.49 -8.71
CA TYR A 311 -12.75 3.76 -8.55
C TYR A 311 -12.05 3.68 -9.90
N GLN A 312 -11.65 4.84 -10.45
CA GLN A 312 -11.15 4.94 -11.82
C GLN A 312 -12.14 4.30 -12.83
N THR A 313 -11.70 3.30 -13.61
CA THR A 313 -12.56 2.54 -14.54
C THR A 313 -13.23 1.32 -13.89
N LEU A 314 -12.92 1.03 -12.63
CA LEU A 314 -13.40 -0.15 -11.90
C LEU A 314 -14.66 0.17 -11.10
N ASN A 315 -15.45 -0.87 -10.88
CA ASN A 315 -16.56 -0.86 -9.92
C ASN A 315 -16.19 -1.77 -8.76
N LEU A 316 -15.91 -1.16 -7.61
CA LEU A 316 -15.66 -1.90 -6.38
C LEU A 316 -17.01 -2.25 -5.78
N THR A 317 -17.42 -3.51 -5.94
CA THR A 317 -18.65 -4.03 -5.34
C THR A 317 -18.45 -4.38 -3.88
N GLY A 318 -17.20 -4.62 -3.47
CA GLY A 318 -16.87 -5.21 -2.19
C GLY A 318 -17.39 -6.63 -2.06
N ILE A 319 -17.09 -7.24 -0.91
CA ILE A 319 -17.68 -8.49 -0.44
C ILE A 319 -18.63 -8.26 0.76
N ASP A 320 -18.86 -7.02 1.19
CA ASP A 320 -19.72 -6.73 2.34
C ASP A 320 -21.17 -7.22 2.13
N TRP A 321 -21.67 -7.14 0.89
CA TRP A 321 -22.96 -7.74 0.53
C TRP A 321 -22.93 -9.28 0.66
N GLU A 322 -21.80 -9.93 0.39
CA GLU A 322 -21.65 -11.38 0.58
C GLU A 322 -21.70 -11.76 2.05
N LEU A 323 -21.06 -10.96 2.91
CA LEU A 323 -21.10 -11.14 4.36
C LEU A 323 -22.55 -11.07 4.88
N ALA A 324 -23.32 -10.09 4.40
CA ALA A 324 -24.73 -9.93 4.75
C ALA A 324 -25.57 -11.14 4.30
N GLU A 325 -25.46 -11.54 3.03
CA GLU A 325 -26.22 -12.68 2.47
C GLU A 325 -25.87 -14.01 3.15
N LEU A 326 -24.62 -14.19 3.58
CA LEU A 326 -24.18 -15.39 4.29
C LEU A 326 -24.45 -15.34 5.80
N SER A 327 -24.82 -14.17 6.33
CA SER A 327 -24.87 -13.90 7.77
C SER A 327 -23.55 -14.26 8.48
N LEU A 328 -22.43 -13.85 7.87
CA LEU A 328 -21.08 -14.05 8.39
C LEU A 328 -20.41 -12.71 8.68
N ASP A 329 -19.53 -12.68 9.66
CA ASP A 329 -18.51 -11.64 9.78
C ASP A 329 -17.31 -11.95 8.87
N ILE A 330 -16.37 -11.00 8.81
CA ILE A 330 -15.20 -11.13 7.94
C ILE A 330 -14.30 -12.31 8.32
N ASP A 331 -14.20 -12.61 9.62
CA ASP A 331 -13.39 -13.72 10.13
C ASP A 331 -14.02 -15.07 9.78
N GLY A 332 -15.33 -15.20 9.93
CA GLY A 332 -16.09 -16.37 9.53
C GLY A 332 -16.02 -16.62 8.03
N TYR A 333 -16.11 -15.56 7.21
CA TYR A 333 -15.91 -15.65 5.77
C TYR A 333 -14.49 -16.12 5.42
N TRP A 334 -13.47 -15.46 5.97
CA TRP A 334 -12.07 -15.79 5.68
C TRP A 334 -11.68 -17.20 6.17
N ALA A 335 -12.20 -17.63 7.31
CA ALA A 335 -12.01 -18.98 7.82
C ALA A 335 -12.59 -20.05 6.87
N GLN A 336 -13.71 -19.78 6.19
CA GLN A 336 -14.27 -20.71 5.20
C GLN A 336 -13.43 -20.76 3.92
N VAL A 337 -12.94 -19.61 3.44
CA VAL A 337 -12.07 -19.52 2.27
C VAL A 337 -10.76 -20.28 2.52
N THR A 338 -10.06 -19.96 3.61
CA THR A 338 -8.78 -20.59 3.96
C THR A 338 -8.91 -22.09 4.23
N ARG A 339 -10.00 -22.53 4.89
CA ARG A 339 -10.30 -23.96 5.07
C ARG A 339 -10.49 -24.68 3.74
N THR A 340 -11.17 -24.04 2.79
CA THR A 340 -11.38 -24.62 1.45
C THR A 340 -10.06 -24.76 0.71
N ILE A 341 -9.23 -23.71 0.68
CA ILE A 341 -7.89 -23.75 0.05
C ILE A 341 -7.01 -24.81 0.71
N ASN A 342 -6.97 -24.88 2.05
CA ASN A 342 -6.21 -25.89 2.78
C ASN A 342 -6.65 -27.32 2.44
N GLY A 343 -7.92 -27.54 2.10
CA GLY A 343 -8.46 -28.84 1.72
C GLY A 343 -8.17 -29.27 0.28
N MET A 344 -7.59 -28.43 -0.57
CA MET A 344 -7.36 -28.74 -1.99
C MET A 344 -6.18 -29.71 -2.18
N SER A 345 -6.45 -30.87 -2.76
CA SER A 345 -5.41 -31.86 -3.10
C SER A 345 -4.78 -31.58 -4.47
N GLU A 346 -5.40 -30.72 -5.26
CA GLU A 346 -4.95 -30.34 -6.60
C GLU A 346 -3.67 -29.51 -6.59
N VAL A 347 -3.23 -28.99 -5.44
CA VAL A 347 -2.04 -28.16 -5.29
C VAL A 347 -1.20 -28.60 -4.10
N SER A 348 0.11 -28.34 -4.16
CA SER A 348 1.06 -28.72 -3.13
C SER A 348 0.70 -28.10 -1.78
N GLN A 349 1.07 -28.79 -0.70
CA GLN A 349 0.83 -28.27 0.65
C GLN A 349 1.63 -26.99 0.91
N ALA A 350 2.86 -26.92 0.38
CA ALA A 350 3.72 -25.75 0.50
C ALA A 350 3.07 -24.52 -0.16
N TYR A 351 2.57 -24.69 -1.39
CA TYR A 351 1.91 -23.61 -2.11
C TYR A 351 0.63 -23.13 -1.43
N ARG A 352 -0.24 -24.05 -0.96
CA ARG A 352 -1.45 -23.68 -0.18
C ARG A 352 -1.13 -22.82 1.03
N LYS A 353 -0.13 -23.22 1.80
CA LYS A 353 0.31 -22.47 2.99
C LYS A 353 0.84 -21.09 2.61
N SER A 354 1.66 -21.01 1.55
CA SER A 354 2.21 -19.74 1.05
C SER A 354 1.11 -18.80 0.53
N LEU A 355 0.21 -19.30 -0.29
CA LEU A 355 -0.96 -18.59 -0.82
C LEU A 355 -1.83 -18.02 0.31
N ILE A 356 -2.24 -18.86 1.27
CA ILE A 356 -3.05 -18.42 2.43
C ILE A 356 -2.26 -17.41 3.25
N LYS A 357 -0.99 -17.68 3.54
CA LYS A 357 -0.13 -16.77 4.30
C LYS A 357 0.06 -15.45 3.59
N ALA A 358 -0.05 -15.35 2.26
CA ALA A 358 0.08 -14.10 1.52
C ALA A 358 -1.27 -13.39 1.32
N SER A 359 -2.40 -14.08 1.46
CA SER A 359 -3.72 -13.55 1.15
C SER A 359 -4.39 -12.92 2.38
N SER A 360 -5.28 -11.94 2.18
CA SER A 360 -6.03 -11.31 3.28
C SER A 360 -7.25 -10.53 2.77
N PRO A 361 -8.32 -10.43 3.56
CA PRO A 361 -9.28 -9.34 3.44
C PRO A 361 -8.63 -7.98 3.73
N VAL A 362 -9.12 -6.94 3.06
CA VAL A 362 -8.64 -5.55 3.19
C VAL A 362 -9.81 -4.58 3.08
N ARG A 363 -9.76 -3.47 3.83
CA ARG A 363 -10.72 -2.36 3.68
C ARG A 363 -10.12 -1.33 2.73
N PHE A 364 -10.84 -0.93 1.69
CA PHE A 364 -10.39 0.03 0.71
C PHE A 364 -11.56 0.85 0.16
N GLU A 365 -11.43 2.18 0.09
CA GLU A 365 -12.48 3.10 -0.42
C GLU A 365 -13.87 2.82 0.18
N GLY A 366 -13.92 2.49 1.48
CA GLY A 366 -15.16 2.24 2.20
C GLY A 366 -15.82 0.88 1.94
N VAL A 367 -15.18 -0.03 1.20
CA VAL A 367 -15.65 -1.41 0.97
C VAL A 367 -14.61 -2.44 1.40
N THR A 368 -15.06 -3.67 1.67
CA THR A 368 -14.18 -4.80 1.98
C THR A 368 -13.84 -5.57 0.70
N LEU A 369 -12.57 -5.71 0.38
CA LEU A 369 -12.03 -6.53 -0.71
C LEU A 369 -11.32 -7.76 -0.14
N VAL A 370 -11.04 -8.76 -0.98
CA VAL A 370 -10.15 -9.87 -0.61
C VAL A 370 -9.03 -9.98 -1.63
N VAL A 371 -7.80 -9.93 -1.16
CA VAL A 371 -6.60 -10.13 -2.00
C VAL A 371 -6.16 -11.58 -1.86
N ILE A 372 -6.25 -12.35 -2.94
CA ILE A 372 -5.64 -13.68 -3.07
C ILE A 372 -4.27 -13.47 -3.75
N ALA A 373 -3.19 -13.55 -2.97
CA ALA A 373 -1.85 -13.26 -3.47
C ALA A 373 -1.13 -14.52 -3.91
N ALA A 374 -1.00 -14.70 -5.23
CA ALA A 374 -0.24 -15.76 -5.86
C ALA A 374 1.24 -15.59 -5.51
N PRO A 375 1.85 -16.49 -4.72
CA PRO A 375 3.20 -16.29 -4.20
C PRO A 375 4.27 -16.50 -5.29
N PRO A 376 5.45 -15.87 -5.16
CA PRO A 376 6.65 -16.29 -5.90
C PRO A 376 6.96 -17.76 -5.65
N ILE A 377 7.50 -18.45 -6.65
CA ILE A 377 7.81 -19.88 -6.61
C ILE A 377 9.19 -20.17 -7.24
N ALA A 378 9.92 -21.10 -6.62
CA ALA A 378 11.23 -21.55 -7.11
C ALA A 378 11.10 -22.67 -8.16
N GLU A 379 10.00 -23.43 -8.12
CA GLU A 379 9.71 -24.53 -9.03
C GLU A 379 8.27 -24.40 -9.52
N ALA A 380 7.98 -24.98 -10.69
CA ALA A 380 6.64 -24.95 -11.26
C ALA A 380 5.62 -25.65 -10.34
N GLU A 381 4.49 -24.99 -10.10
CA GLU A 381 3.40 -25.53 -9.31
C GLU A 381 2.34 -26.15 -10.22
N ALA A 382 2.08 -27.44 -10.05
CA ALA A 382 1.03 -28.14 -10.78
C ALA A 382 -0.35 -27.81 -10.20
N TYR A 383 -1.39 -27.94 -11.04
CA TYR A 383 -2.78 -27.98 -10.60
C TYR A 383 -3.41 -29.30 -11.08
N GLY A 384 -3.55 -30.26 -10.17
CA GLY A 384 -3.81 -31.65 -10.52
C GLY A 384 -2.57 -32.27 -11.17
N ASP A 385 -2.73 -32.83 -12.36
CA ASP A 385 -1.65 -33.47 -13.11
C ASP A 385 -1.01 -32.55 -14.17
N ASP A 386 -1.52 -31.33 -14.33
CA ASP A 386 -1.13 -30.39 -15.38
C ASP A 386 -0.48 -29.12 -14.82
N PHE A 387 0.38 -28.50 -15.64
CA PHE A 387 0.87 -27.15 -15.41
C PHE A 387 0.03 -26.13 -16.19
N TYR A 388 -0.18 -24.97 -15.59
CA TYR A 388 -0.91 -23.87 -16.19
C TYR A 388 -0.06 -22.60 -16.16
N GLU A 389 -0.18 -21.78 -17.19
CA GLU A 389 0.45 -20.46 -17.30
C GLU A 389 -0.63 -19.44 -17.73
N ARG A 390 -0.34 -18.16 -17.51
CA ARG A 390 -1.14 -17.04 -18.00
C ARG A 390 -0.67 -16.64 -19.40
N SER A 391 -1.62 -16.32 -20.26
CA SER A 391 -1.39 -15.69 -21.57
C SER A 391 -2.31 -14.48 -21.66
N GLY A 392 -1.85 -13.33 -21.15
CA GLY A 392 -2.72 -12.20 -20.83
C GLY A 392 -3.75 -12.61 -19.76
N GLU A 393 -5.05 -12.46 -20.05
CA GLU A 393 -6.14 -12.79 -19.12
C GLU A 393 -6.53 -14.27 -19.07
N THR A 394 -6.03 -15.10 -19.98
CA THR A 394 -6.43 -16.50 -20.05
C THR A 394 -5.47 -17.37 -19.26
N THR A 395 -6.03 -18.39 -18.61
CA THR A 395 -5.27 -19.45 -17.96
C THR A 395 -5.22 -20.65 -18.90
N GLU A 396 -4.04 -21.01 -19.39
CA GLU A 396 -3.83 -22.04 -20.41
C GLU A 396 -2.99 -23.20 -19.87
N ALA A 397 -3.29 -24.42 -20.32
CA ALA A 397 -2.49 -25.59 -19.97
C ALA A 397 -1.18 -25.61 -20.78
N VAL A 398 -0.06 -25.84 -20.10
CA VAL A 398 1.25 -25.96 -20.74
C VAL A 398 1.34 -27.29 -21.48
N LYS A 399 1.31 -27.22 -22.81
CA LYS A 399 1.38 -28.40 -23.67
C LYS A 399 2.81 -28.95 -23.75
N ALA A 400 2.94 -30.26 -23.99
CA ALA A 400 4.22 -30.97 -24.07
C ALA A 400 5.31 -30.26 -24.92
N PRO A 401 5.01 -29.67 -26.10
CA PRO A 401 6.03 -28.96 -26.89
C PRO A 401 6.66 -27.75 -26.17
N ARG A 402 5.93 -27.10 -25.25
CA ARG A 402 6.39 -25.92 -24.49
C ARG A 402 6.93 -26.26 -23.10
N MET A 403 6.81 -27.52 -22.65
CA MET A 403 7.16 -27.93 -21.29
C MET A 403 8.63 -27.64 -20.94
N LYS A 404 9.55 -27.92 -21.87
CA LYS A 404 10.98 -27.71 -21.64
C LYS A 404 11.33 -26.22 -21.47
N SER A 405 10.77 -25.35 -22.32
CA SER A 405 10.98 -23.90 -22.21
C SER A 405 10.32 -23.32 -20.97
N PHE A 406 9.14 -23.82 -20.60
CA PHE A 406 8.42 -23.43 -19.39
C PHE A 406 9.26 -23.69 -18.14
N LEU A 407 9.73 -24.93 -17.96
CA LEU A 407 10.54 -25.31 -16.78
C LEU A 407 11.88 -24.58 -16.69
N ALA A 408 12.44 -24.13 -17.83
CA ALA A 408 13.67 -23.33 -17.84
C ALA A 408 13.49 -21.90 -17.33
N GLY A 409 12.25 -21.41 -17.19
CA GLY A 409 11.95 -20.05 -16.71
C GLY A 409 12.03 -19.87 -15.19
N PHE A 410 12.13 -20.96 -14.44
CA PHE A 410 12.13 -20.94 -12.97
C PHE A 410 13.53 -20.68 -12.41
N PRO A 411 13.66 -19.90 -11.32
CA PRO A 411 14.94 -19.67 -10.67
C PRO A 411 15.42 -20.98 -10.02
N GLY A 412 16.43 -21.60 -10.63
CA GLY A 412 17.05 -22.83 -10.13
C GLY A 412 17.87 -22.67 -8.87
#